data_AF-A0A6U2QLJ6-F1
#
_entry.id   AF-A0A6U2QLJ6-F1
#
_cell.length_a   1.000
_cell.length_b   1.000
_cell.length_c   1.000
_cell.angle_alpha   90.00
_cell.angle_beta   90.00
_cell.angle_gamma   90.00
#
_symmetry.space_group_name_H-M   'P 1'
#
loop_
_entity.id
_entity.type
_entity.pdbx_description
1 polymer ?
#
loop_
_entity_poly.entity_id
_entity_poly.type
_entity_poly.pdbx_seq_one_letter_code
_entity_poly.pdbx_strand_id
1 'polypeptide(L)'
;STVQDIFIINKTSGTLTDTTTFCAKQVMNIFAGGGGRAAVVSCIEEKVGFTPACGNCWVDNVMCDYKYCLMTCIRSVFFYGESNNKGSDTLNDCLNCDEVMCGPEFILCAGANRRRAGIITDIDRDEDNEVCEKVDDGWLAEAMAAEGISNRK
;
A
#
# COMPACT_ATOMS: atom_id res chain seq x y z
N SER A 1 9.45 -4.83 -6.99
CA SER A 1 9.96 -4.36 -5.71
C SER A 1 11.37 -4.86 -5.57
N THR A 2 12.27 -3.93 -5.28
CA THR A 2 13.67 -4.18 -4.91
C THR A 2 13.77 -4.51 -3.42
N VAL A 3 14.95 -4.91 -2.94
CA VAL A 3 15.18 -5.10 -1.48
C VAL A 3 14.96 -3.80 -0.72
N GLN A 4 15.32 -2.63 -1.29
CA GLN A 4 14.99 -1.32 -0.72
C GLN A 4 13.47 -1.13 -0.55
N ASP A 5 12.68 -1.46 -1.56
CA ASP A 5 11.22 -1.29 -1.48
C ASP A 5 10.60 -2.19 -0.41
N ILE A 6 11.07 -3.45 -0.33
CA ILE A 6 10.62 -4.40 0.70
C ILE A 6 11.02 -3.91 2.10
N PHE A 7 12.24 -3.39 2.26
CA PHE A 7 12.68 -2.79 3.51
C PHE A 7 11.78 -1.63 3.93
N ILE A 8 11.39 -0.75 2.99
CA ILE A 8 10.45 0.34 3.28
C ILE A 8 9.10 -0.24 3.70
N ILE A 9 8.56 -1.23 2.97
CA ILE A 9 7.30 -1.90 3.32
C ILE A 9 7.35 -2.48 4.74
N ASN A 10 8.47 -3.09 5.13
CA ASN A 10 8.64 -3.64 6.48
C ASN A 10 8.74 -2.54 7.54
N LYS A 11 9.59 -1.54 7.32
CA LYS A 11 9.82 -0.43 8.25
C LYS A 11 8.57 0.42 8.47
N THR A 12 7.71 0.53 7.46
CA THR A 12 6.49 1.34 7.47
C THR A 12 5.23 0.49 7.59
N SER A 13 5.37 -0.77 8.04
CA SER A 13 4.27 -1.73 8.20
C SER A 13 3.09 -1.19 9.00
N GLY A 14 3.33 -0.30 9.96
CA GLY A 14 2.30 0.34 10.79
C GLY A 14 1.71 1.65 10.29
N THR A 15 2.20 2.22 9.17
CA THR A 15 1.81 3.59 8.73
C THR A 15 1.67 3.75 7.21
N LEU A 16 2.12 2.78 6.43
CA LEU A 16 2.16 2.90 4.97
C LEU A 16 0.75 2.93 4.36
N THR A 17 -0.24 2.30 4.99
CA THR A 17 -1.63 2.31 4.50
C THR A 17 -2.18 3.72 4.61
N ASP A 18 -2.11 4.31 5.80
CA ASP A 18 -2.56 5.69 6.03
C ASP A 18 -1.82 6.70 5.13
N THR A 19 -0.51 6.52 4.96
CA THR A 19 0.32 7.41 4.12
C THR A 19 -0.10 7.33 2.65
N THR A 20 -0.27 6.12 2.12
CA THR A 20 -0.66 5.91 0.71
C THR A 20 -2.12 6.31 0.47
N THR A 21 -3.03 6.08 1.42
CA THR A 21 -4.40 6.60 1.39
C THR A 21 -4.44 8.13 1.41
N PHE A 22 -3.58 8.78 2.20
CA PHE A 22 -3.43 10.24 2.18
C PHE A 22 -2.97 10.74 0.79
N CYS A 23 -2.00 10.07 0.16
CA CYS A 23 -1.59 10.41 -1.20
C CYS A 23 -2.67 10.12 -2.23
N ALA A 24 -3.44 9.03 -2.09
CA ALA A 24 -4.53 8.68 -2.99
C ALA A 24 -5.65 9.75 -3.00
N LYS A 25 -5.93 10.37 -1.85
CA LYS A 25 -6.88 11.50 -1.73
C LYS A 25 -6.52 12.67 -2.63
N GLN A 26 -5.24 12.85 -2.97
CA GLN A 26 -4.80 13.92 -3.85
C GLN A 26 -5.34 13.79 -5.28
N VAL A 27 -5.77 12.59 -5.71
CA VAL A 27 -6.46 12.44 -7.01
C VAL A 27 -7.65 13.40 -7.12
N MET A 28 -8.41 13.55 -6.03
CA MET A 28 -9.61 14.39 -5.98
C MET A 28 -9.34 15.84 -5.57
N ASN A 29 -8.08 16.23 -5.36
CA ASN A 29 -7.73 17.59 -4.91
C ASN A 29 -7.73 18.62 -6.06
N ILE A 30 -8.77 18.55 -6.91
CA ILE A 30 -8.94 19.35 -8.12
C ILE A 30 -9.20 20.83 -7.80
N PHE A 31 -9.80 21.14 -6.64
CA PHE A 31 -10.09 22.51 -6.21
C PHE A 31 -8.84 23.27 -5.73
N ALA A 32 -7.75 22.59 -5.37
CA ALA A 32 -6.48 23.21 -4.99
C ALA A 32 -5.51 23.42 -6.18
N GLY A 33 -5.97 23.15 -7.42
CA GLY A 33 -5.14 23.32 -8.63
C GLY A 33 -4.04 22.27 -8.82
N GLY A 34 -4.06 21.19 -8.02
CA GLY A 34 -3.01 20.16 -7.99
C GLY A 34 -3.57 18.77 -7.73
N GLY A 35 -4.60 18.36 -8.49
CA GLY A 35 -5.20 17.02 -8.39
C GLY A 35 -4.74 16.05 -9.49
N GLY A 36 -5.29 14.83 -9.48
CA GLY A 36 -5.00 13.80 -10.49
C GLY A 36 -3.67 13.07 -10.30
N ARG A 37 -3.26 12.29 -11.30
CA ARG A 37 -2.13 11.36 -11.22
C ARG A 37 -0.83 12.03 -10.76
N ALA A 38 -0.49 13.19 -11.32
CA ALA A 38 0.77 13.88 -11.02
C ALA A 38 0.89 14.26 -9.53
N ALA A 39 -0.22 14.63 -8.90
CA ALA A 39 -0.26 14.94 -7.47
C ALA A 39 0.02 13.72 -6.61
N VAL A 40 -0.52 12.55 -7.01
CA VAL A 40 -0.27 11.28 -6.33
C VAL A 40 1.20 10.88 -6.48
N VAL A 41 1.76 10.97 -7.70
CA VAL A 41 3.18 10.69 -7.96
C VAL A 41 4.06 11.52 -7.01
N SER A 42 3.87 12.84 -6.99
CA SER A 42 4.66 13.73 -6.15
C SER A 42 4.51 13.39 -4.66
N CYS A 43 3.31 13.04 -4.20
CA CYS A 43 3.08 12.68 -2.80
C CYS A 43 3.75 11.35 -2.43
N ILE A 44 3.65 10.33 -3.28
CA ILE A 44 4.25 9.01 -3.02
C ILE A 44 5.78 9.12 -3.02
N GLU A 45 6.36 9.86 -3.98
CA GLU A 45 7.79 10.12 -4.04
C GLU A 45 8.29 10.86 -2.79
N GLU A 46 7.56 11.87 -2.32
CA GLU A 46 7.95 12.67 -1.14
C GLU A 46 7.78 11.91 0.19
N LYS A 47 6.70 11.14 0.34
CA LYS A 47 6.30 10.57 1.64
C LYS A 47 6.77 9.14 1.89
N VAL A 48 6.98 8.34 0.86
CA VAL A 48 7.18 6.88 1.02
C VAL A 48 8.63 6.46 0.76
N GLY A 49 9.29 7.06 -0.23
CA GLY A 49 10.70 6.77 -0.55
C GLY A 49 10.94 5.50 -1.36
N PHE A 50 9.90 4.95 -2.00
CA PHE A 50 10.06 3.83 -2.94
C PHE A 50 10.98 4.18 -4.12
N THR A 51 11.54 3.15 -4.72
CA THR A 51 12.14 3.29 -6.06
C THR A 51 11.09 3.80 -7.05
N PRO A 52 11.48 4.58 -8.08
CA PRO A 52 10.51 5.12 -9.04
C PRO A 52 9.64 4.06 -9.72
N ALA A 53 10.18 2.87 -9.98
CA ALA A 53 9.42 1.76 -10.56
C ALA A 53 8.33 1.25 -9.60
N CYS A 54 8.66 1.02 -8.32
CA CYS A 54 7.68 0.58 -7.33
C CYS A 54 6.65 1.67 -7.02
N GLY A 55 7.09 2.92 -6.87
CA GLY A 55 6.19 4.07 -6.67
C GLY A 55 5.17 4.23 -7.80
N ASN A 56 5.57 4.01 -9.06
CA ASN A 56 4.65 4.03 -10.19
C ASN A 56 3.58 2.92 -10.11
N CYS A 57 3.92 1.72 -9.64
CA CYS A 57 2.94 0.67 -9.42
C CYS A 57 1.89 1.06 -8.37
N TRP A 58 2.31 1.72 -7.28
CA TRP A 58 1.38 2.26 -6.27
C TRP A 58 0.47 3.34 -6.85
N VAL A 59 1.02 4.24 -7.67
CA VAL A 59 0.22 5.26 -8.36
C VAL A 59 -0.77 4.61 -9.33
N ASP A 60 -0.37 3.57 -10.07
CA ASP A 60 -1.26 2.82 -10.96
C ASP A 60 -2.40 2.15 -10.19
N ASN A 61 -2.12 1.59 -9.00
CA ASN A 61 -3.15 1.07 -8.10
C ASN A 61 -4.15 2.16 -7.71
N VAL A 62 -3.67 3.32 -7.28
CA VAL A 62 -4.53 4.48 -6.93
C VAL A 62 -5.40 4.92 -8.12
N MET A 63 -4.85 4.93 -9.33
CA MET A 63 -5.63 5.28 -10.52
C MET A 63 -6.67 4.21 -10.89
N CYS A 64 -6.37 2.93 -10.63
CA CYS A 64 -7.32 1.83 -10.72
C CYS A 64 -8.44 1.99 -9.68
N ASP A 65 -8.11 2.26 -8.42
CA ASP A 65 -9.06 2.49 -7.33
C ASP A 65 -9.99 3.67 -7.64
N TYR A 66 -9.42 4.75 -8.17
CA TYR A 66 -10.20 5.91 -8.60
C TYR A 66 -11.20 5.55 -9.71
N LYS A 67 -10.87 4.59 -10.58
CA LYS A 67 -11.73 4.15 -11.67
C LYS A 67 -12.82 3.19 -11.20
N TYR A 68 -12.51 2.25 -10.31
CA TYR A 68 -13.39 1.12 -9.98
C TYR A 68 -13.96 1.18 -8.55
N CYS A 69 -13.23 1.74 -7.61
CA CYS A 69 -13.54 1.70 -6.18
C CYS A 69 -13.90 3.06 -5.57
N LEU A 70 -13.78 4.16 -6.31
CA LEU A 70 -13.99 5.53 -5.83
C LEU A 70 -15.28 5.70 -5.02
N MET A 71 -16.42 5.25 -5.53
CA MET A 71 -17.71 5.41 -4.84
C MET A 71 -17.78 4.57 -3.57
N THR A 72 -17.23 3.36 -3.58
CA THR A 72 -17.13 2.48 -2.41
C THR A 72 -16.25 3.12 -1.34
N CYS A 73 -15.10 3.66 -1.74
CA CYS A 73 -14.16 4.33 -0.85
C CYS A 73 -14.68 5.64 -0.30
N ILE A 74 -15.35 6.48 -1.11
CA ILE A 74 -16.05 7.68 -0.63
C ILE A 74 -17.05 7.31 0.46
N ARG A 75 -17.86 6.28 0.24
CA ARG A 75 -18.84 5.82 1.23
C ARG A 75 -18.16 5.33 2.51
N SER A 76 -17.24 4.37 2.41
CA SER A 76 -16.59 3.72 3.55
C SER A 76 -15.68 4.68 4.33
N VAL A 77 -14.74 5.34 3.67
CA VAL A 77 -13.67 6.11 4.31
C VAL A 77 -14.07 7.58 4.52
N PHE A 78 -14.77 8.21 3.57
CA PHE A 78 -15.03 9.66 3.65
C PHE A 78 -16.35 10.01 4.34
N PHE A 79 -17.41 9.19 4.18
CA PHE A 79 -18.69 9.42 4.85
C PHE A 79 -18.77 8.73 6.21
N TYR A 80 -18.31 7.49 6.32
CA TYR A 80 -18.39 6.74 7.58
C TYR A 80 -17.11 6.78 8.43
N GLY A 81 -15.99 7.25 7.87
CA GLY A 81 -14.73 7.31 8.60
C GLY A 81 -14.26 5.94 9.08
N GLU A 82 -14.58 4.88 8.33
CA GLU A 82 -14.25 3.51 8.73
C GLU A 82 -12.73 3.36 8.90
N SER A 83 -12.32 2.70 9.99
CA SER A 83 -10.96 2.18 10.13
C SER A 83 -10.63 1.22 8.99
N ASN A 84 -9.35 0.90 8.80
CA ASN A 84 -8.91 -0.08 7.81
C ASN A 84 -9.68 -1.42 7.92
N ASN A 85 -10.16 -1.75 9.12
CA ASN A 85 -10.93 -2.95 9.42
C ASN A 85 -12.32 -2.63 9.99
N LYS A 86 -13.31 -3.47 9.66
CA LYS A 86 -14.69 -3.43 10.21
C LYS A 86 -14.88 -4.31 11.47
N GLY A 87 -13.84 -5.01 11.89
CA GLY A 87 -13.78 -5.99 12.99
C GLY A 87 -12.41 -6.68 12.98
N SER A 88 -12.22 -7.79 13.73
CA SER A 88 -11.05 -8.63 13.47
C SER A 88 -11.17 -9.24 12.07
N ASP A 89 -10.05 -9.35 11.35
CA ASP A 89 -9.93 -10.13 10.11
C ASP A 89 -10.73 -9.64 8.88
N THR A 90 -11.56 -8.61 9.03
CA THR A 90 -12.42 -8.10 7.95
C THR A 90 -12.02 -6.69 7.54
N LEU A 91 -11.59 -6.55 6.28
CA LEU A 91 -11.30 -5.24 5.67
C LEU A 91 -12.55 -4.38 5.58
N ASN A 92 -12.36 -3.06 5.60
CA ASN A 92 -13.43 -2.14 5.20
C ASN A 92 -13.77 -2.29 3.71
N ASP A 93 -14.92 -1.73 3.28
CA ASP A 93 -15.38 -1.94 1.91
C ASP A 93 -14.43 -1.32 0.87
N CYS A 94 -13.72 -0.25 1.25
CA CYS A 94 -12.75 0.40 0.37
C CYS A 94 -11.55 -0.51 0.09
N LEU A 95 -10.90 -0.99 1.14
CA LEU A 95 -9.73 -1.87 1.04
C LEU A 95 -10.09 -3.22 0.42
N ASN A 96 -11.27 -3.76 0.73
CA ASN A 96 -11.74 -4.97 0.07
C ASN A 96 -11.95 -4.76 -1.44
N CYS A 97 -12.48 -3.60 -1.85
CA CYS A 97 -12.63 -3.28 -3.27
C CYS A 97 -11.26 -3.17 -3.97
N ASP A 98 -10.32 -2.44 -3.38
CA ASP A 98 -8.93 -2.34 -3.87
C ASP A 98 -8.32 -3.72 -4.08
N GLU A 99 -8.34 -4.57 -3.05
CA GLU A 99 -7.73 -5.90 -3.12
C GLU A 99 -8.33 -6.81 -4.20
N VAL A 100 -9.64 -6.73 -4.41
CA VAL A 100 -10.35 -7.58 -5.38
C VAL A 100 -10.21 -7.03 -6.80
N MET A 101 -10.28 -5.70 -6.98
CA MET A 101 -10.38 -5.08 -8.30
C MET A 101 -9.04 -4.63 -8.88
N CYS A 102 -8.11 -4.20 -8.03
CA CYS A 102 -6.85 -3.53 -8.43
C CYS A 102 -5.61 -4.26 -7.90
N GLY A 103 -5.77 -5.05 -6.83
CA GLY A 103 -4.73 -5.90 -6.24
C GLY A 103 -4.00 -6.83 -7.22
N PRO A 104 -4.68 -7.55 -8.14
CA PRO A 104 -4.00 -8.46 -9.07
C PRO A 104 -2.98 -7.77 -9.98
N GLU A 105 -3.36 -6.68 -10.64
CA GLU A 105 -2.49 -5.88 -11.49
C GLU A 105 -1.38 -5.20 -10.70
N PHE A 106 -1.69 -4.67 -9.51
CA PHE A 106 -0.68 -4.09 -8.62
C PHE A 106 0.40 -5.11 -8.25
N ILE A 107 -0.01 -6.32 -7.89
CA ILE A 107 0.91 -7.41 -7.56
C ILE A 107 1.78 -7.80 -8.76
N LEU A 108 1.23 -7.81 -9.98
CA LEU A 108 2.00 -8.07 -11.20
C LEU A 108 3.04 -6.98 -11.46
N CYS A 109 2.71 -5.71 -11.20
CA CYS A 109 3.64 -4.59 -11.38
C CYS A 109 4.69 -4.54 -10.27
N ALA A 110 4.25 -4.51 -9.01
CA ALA A 110 5.11 -4.37 -7.85
C ALA A 110 5.89 -5.64 -7.55
N GLY A 111 5.43 -6.82 -7.96
CA GLY A 111 6.09 -8.12 -7.70
C GLY A 111 5.99 -8.60 -6.25
N ALA A 112 5.92 -7.68 -5.28
CA ALA A 112 5.68 -7.96 -3.87
C ALA A 112 4.72 -6.94 -3.28
N ASN A 113 3.81 -7.43 -2.45
CA ASN A 113 3.03 -6.66 -1.49
C ASN A 113 3.36 -7.19 -0.08
N ARG A 114 2.82 -6.54 0.96
CA ARG A 114 3.03 -6.92 2.37
C ARG A 114 2.83 -8.42 2.60
N ARG A 115 1.74 -8.99 2.06
CA ARG A 115 1.40 -10.43 2.14
C ARG A 115 2.44 -11.33 1.48
N ARG A 116 2.82 -11.04 0.24
CA ARG A 116 3.84 -11.82 -0.49
C ARG A 116 5.23 -11.74 0.15
N ALA A 117 5.47 -10.72 0.96
CA ALA A 117 6.70 -10.56 1.74
C ALA A 117 6.59 -11.13 3.17
N GLY A 118 5.43 -11.67 3.58
CA GLY A 118 5.22 -12.17 4.94
C GLY A 118 5.22 -11.08 6.02
N ILE A 119 4.99 -9.81 5.65
CA ILE A 119 5.05 -8.66 6.55
C ILE A 119 3.67 -8.39 7.17
N ILE A 120 3.58 -8.50 8.49
CA ILE A 120 2.40 -8.11 9.28
C ILE A 120 2.27 -6.60 9.30
N THR A 121 1.08 -6.07 9.07
CA THR A 121 0.82 -4.62 8.94
C THR A 121 -0.34 -4.13 9.80
N ASP A 122 -0.59 -2.82 9.74
CA ASP A 122 -1.73 -2.09 10.33
C ASP A 122 -3.13 -2.49 9.80
N ILE A 123 -3.20 -3.51 8.96
CA ILE A 123 -4.43 -4.05 8.38
C ILE A 123 -4.55 -5.50 8.85
N ASP A 124 -5.61 -5.78 9.60
CA ASP A 124 -5.93 -7.12 10.09
C ASP A 124 -6.58 -7.95 8.97
N ARG A 125 -6.18 -9.21 8.80
CA ARG A 125 -6.71 -10.09 7.75
C ARG A 125 -6.80 -11.51 8.29
N ASP A 126 -7.79 -12.25 7.80
CA ASP A 126 -8.03 -13.65 8.17
C ASP A 126 -6.82 -14.55 7.86
N GLU A 127 -6.02 -14.80 8.89
CA GLU A 127 -4.79 -15.60 8.83
C GLU A 127 -5.06 -17.05 8.44
N ASP A 128 -6.24 -17.59 8.76
CA ASP A 128 -6.61 -18.98 8.49
C ASP A 128 -6.84 -19.22 6.99
N ASN A 129 -7.06 -18.16 6.21
CA ASN A 129 -7.30 -18.20 4.77
C ASN A 129 -6.14 -17.62 3.93
N GLU A 130 -5.04 -17.19 4.56
CA GLU A 130 -3.86 -16.74 3.83
C GLU A 130 -3.00 -17.94 3.36
N VAL A 131 -2.67 -17.96 2.06
CA VAL A 131 -1.83 -19.04 1.46
C VAL A 131 -0.36 -18.91 1.88
N CYS A 132 0.08 -17.71 2.25
CA CYS A 132 1.44 -17.45 2.72
C CYS A 132 1.45 -17.41 4.24
N GLU A 133 2.15 -18.35 4.87
CA GLU A 133 2.34 -18.35 6.32
C GLU A 133 3.29 -17.23 6.75
N LYS A 134 3.10 -16.71 7.96
CA LYS A 134 3.97 -15.71 8.59
C LYS A 134 5.38 -16.27 8.71
N VAL A 135 6.34 -15.63 8.05
CA VAL A 135 7.76 -15.96 8.16
C VAL A 135 8.49 -14.91 8.99
N ASP A 136 9.44 -15.38 9.79
CA ASP A 136 10.43 -14.57 10.47
C ASP A 136 11.26 -13.78 9.44
N ASP A 137 11.45 -12.47 9.69
CA ASP A 137 12.05 -11.51 8.77
C ASP A 137 13.59 -11.61 8.65
N GLY A 138 14.17 -12.71 9.13
CA GLY A 138 15.61 -12.98 9.09
C GLY A 138 16.19 -12.92 7.66
N TRP A 139 15.41 -13.34 6.67
CA TRP A 139 15.80 -13.27 5.26
C TRP A 139 16.00 -11.83 4.75
N LEU A 140 15.23 -10.87 5.28
CA LEU A 140 15.32 -9.47 4.87
C LEU A 140 16.60 -8.83 5.39
N ALA A 141 17.00 -9.16 6.62
CA ALA A 141 18.26 -8.68 7.19
C ALA A 141 19.48 -9.16 6.37
N GLU A 142 19.47 -10.41 5.92
CA GLU A 142 20.49 -10.97 5.04
C GLU A 142 20.52 -10.28 3.67
N ALA A 143 19.34 -10.11 3.05
CA ALA A 143 19.22 -9.43 1.75
C ALA A 143 19.69 -7.97 1.81
N MET A 144 19.33 -7.24 2.85
CA MET A 144 19.79 -5.86 3.06
C MET A 144 21.30 -5.77 3.25
N ALA A 145 21.89 -6.69 4.02
CA ALA A 145 23.34 -6.73 4.23
C ALA A 145 24.10 -7.00 2.93
N ALA A 146 23.58 -7.91 2.08
CA ALA A 146 24.15 -8.21 0.77
C ALA A 146 24.13 -7.00 -0.18
N GLU A 147 23.11 -6.14 -0.09
CA GLU A 147 22.99 -4.92 -0.90
C GLU A 147 23.64 -3.68 -0.24
N GLY A 148 24.26 -3.82 0.93
CA GLY A 148 24.87 -2.70 1.66
C GLY A 148 23.86 -1.68 2.20
N ILE A 149 22.59 -2.07 2.33
CA ILE A 149 21.51 -1.23 2.83
C ILE A 149 21.60 -1.17 4.36
N SER A 150 22.02 -0.01 4.88
CA SER A 150 22.20 0.23 6.31
C SER A 150 20.90 0.72 6.96
N ASN A 151 20.56 0.14 8.11
CA ASN A 151 19.40 0.49 8.94
C ASN A 151 19.57 1.85 9.69
N ARG A 152 20.17 2.85 9.04
CA ARG A 152 20.41 4.15 9.66
C ARG A 152 19.10 4.94 9.70
N LYS A 153 18.78 5.39 10.91
CA LYS A 153 17.62 6.22 11.25
C LYS A 153 17.61 7.52 10.48
#